data_AF-A0A1A8P9I9-F1
#
_entry.id   AF-A0A1A8P9I9-F1
#
_cell.length_a   1.000
_cell.length_b   1.000
_cell.length_c   1.000
_cell.angle_alpha   90.00
_cell.angle_beta   90.00
_cell.angle_gamma   90.00
#
_symmetry.space_group_name_H-M   'P 1'
#
loop_
_entity.id
_entity.type
_entity.pdbx_description
1 polymer ?
#
loop_
_entity_poly.entity_id
_entity_poly.type
_entity_poly.pdbx_seq_one_letter_code
_entity_poly.pdbx_strand_id
1 'polypeptide(L)'
;VCPELDTYQTDSGPLSLGLAGRHQHSNASLALQLSHTWLQKRCGPGGTFTGPENRSESRAPSFHLSPIMVKGLANTEWPGRTQTLKHGAVTYFLDGAHTMRSMQACVEWFRETAARHERSSSGPAARVLLFNATGERDSAAMLKLLQPCQFDFAVFCPNITEAIASCNADQQNFNVSVENMLTRCLDNERSWRLHNNRGEDNATSLFIGDRLSLVPEKMADTLVFPCILSALQWVTQGRDPVLTGPQNTVLPVKPSITAKAAPLCEAAEIHVLVTGSLHLVGGVLKHLDLESAK
;
A
#
# COMPACT_ATOMS: atom_id res chain seq x y z
N VAL A 1 -12.72 2.73 24.66
CA VAL A 1 -12.51 3.37 23.33
C VAL A 1 -11.53 4.52 23.48
N CYS A 2 -10.56 4.69 22.58
CA CYS A 2 -9.63 5.82 22.61
C CYS A 2 -10.31 7.13 22.20
N PRO A 3 -9.89 8.29 22.73
CA PRO A 3 -10.41 9.57 22.29
C PRO A 3 -9.93 9.91 20.86
N GLU A 4 -10.52 10.92 20.23
CA GLU A 4 -10.05 11.39 18.93
C GLU A 4 -8.72 12.14 19.10
N LEU A 5 -7.82 12.04 18.11
CA LEU A 5 -6.45 12.54 18.23
C LEU A 5 -6.38 14.07 18.43
N ASP A 6 -7.33 14.80 17.88
CA ASP A 6 -7.47 16.26 18.01
C ASP A 6 -7.92 16.71 19.40
N THR A 7 -8.44 15.81 20.24
CA THR A 7 -8.86 16.12 21.62
C THR A 7 -7.68 16.18 22.61
N TYR A 8 -6.48 15.79 22.18
CA TYR A 8 -5.27 15.89 22.99
C TYR A 8 -4.70 17.32 22.95
N GLN A 9 -4.34 17.84 24.13
CA GLN A 9 -3.82 19.19 24.26
C GLN A 9 -2.30 19.19 24.04
N THR A 10 -1.79 20.18 23.34
CA THR A 10 -0.36 20.35 23.03
C THR A 10 -0.02 21.83 22.93
N ASP A 11 1.15 22.21 23.46
CA ASP A 11 1.65 23.58 23.40
C ASP A 11 2.29 23.92 22.04
N SER A 12 2.51 22.90 21.18
CA SER A 12 3.30 23.00 19.95
C SER A 12 2.49 23.19 18.66
N GLY A 13 1.19 23.53 18.77
CA GLY A 13 0.30 23.64 17.61
C GLY A 13 -0.26 22.28 17.13
N PRO A 14 -0.78 22.19 15.89
CA PRO A 14 -1.41 20.96 15.38
C PRO A 14 -0.47 19.76 15.41
N LEU A 15 -0.99 18.59 15.79
CA LEU A 15 -0.23 17.35 15.81
C LEU A 15 0.11 16.90 14.38
N SER A 16 1.39 16.71 14.11
CA SER A 16 1.88 16.06 12.90
C SER A 16 2.20 14.59 13.21
N LEU A 17 1.74 13.68 12.37
CA LEU A 17 2.06 12.26 12.44
C LEU A 17 3.13 11.93 11.40
N GLY A 18 4.08 11.07 11.75
CA GLY A 18 5.05 10.51 10.80
C GLY A 18 4.42 9.49 9.83
N LEU A 19 3.30 8.87 10.23
CA LEU A 19 2.56 7.94 9.39
C LEU A 19 1.36 8.62 8.72
N ALA A 20 1.26 8.49 7.40
CA ALA A 20 0.17 9.07 6.62
C ALA A 20 -1.14 8.27 6.72
N GLY A 21 -2.26 8.91 6.39
CA GLY A 21 -3.57 8.26 6.31
C GLY A 21 -4.42 8.40 7.58
N ARG A 22 -5.72 8.61 7.39
CA ARG A 22 -6.67 8.94 8.46
C ARG A 22 -6.76 7.87 9.56
N HIS A 23 -6.65 6.61 9.18
CA HIS A 23 -6.70 5.49 10.12
C HIS A 23 -5.53 5.52 11.13
N GLN A 24 -4.40 6.16 10.78
CA GLN A 24 -3.28 6.31 11.70
C GLN A 24 -3.59 7.25 12.88
N HIS A 25 -4.60 8.12 12.78
CA HIS A 25 -5.01 8.96 13.90
C HIS A 25 -5.53 8.11 15.08
N SER A 26 -6.32 7.07 14.76
CA SER A 26 -6.79 6.13 15.78
C SER A 26 -5.65 5.31 16.36
N ASN A 27 -4.66 4.93 15.54
CA ASN A 27 -3.48 4.18 16.00
C ASN A 27 -2.59 5.05 16.90
N ALA A 28 -2.37 6.31 16.53
CA ALA A 28 -1.63 7.30 17.31
C ALA A 28 -2.30 7.55 18.67
N SER A 29 -3.62 7.74 18.70
CA SER A 29 -4.35 7.91 19.96
C SER A 29 -4.25 6.66 20.84
N LEU A 30 -4.36 5.46 20.26
CA LEU A 30 -4.17 4.22 21.01
C LEU A 30 -2.75 4.12 21.58
N ALA A 31 -1.73 4.42 20.79
CA ALA A 31 -0.34 4.45 21.24
C ALA A 31 -0.13 5.43 22.39
N LEU A 32 -0.67 6.66 22.29
CA LEU A 32 -0.63 7.65 23.36
C LEU A 32 -1.26 7.13 24.66
N GLN A 33 -2.46 6.57 24.59
CA GLN A 33 -3.15 6.02 25.78
C GLN A 33 -2.35 4.88 26.42
N LEU A 34 -1.81 3.97 25.61
CA LEU A 34 -1.03 2.84 26.09
C LEU A 34 0.30 3.29 26.72
N SER A 35 1.05 4.17 26.04
CA SER A 35 2.30 4.72 26.55
C SER A 35 2.09 5.52 27.83
N HIS A 36 1.05 6.35 27.89
CA HIS A 36 0.71 7.13 29.07
C HIS A 36 0.34 6.22 30.26
N THR A 37 -0.53 5.24 30.03
CA THR A 37 -0.92 4.25 31.06
C THR A 37 0.29 3.49 31.58
N TRP A 38 1.20 3.08 30.68
CA TRP A 38 2.41 2.38 31.06
C TRP A 38 3.35 3.25 31.89
N LEU A 39 3.58 4.51 31.49
CA LEU A 39 4.42 5.46 32.21
C LEU A 39 3.85 5.78 33.60
N GLN A 40 2.53 5.98 33.72
CA GLN A 40 1.89 6.19 35.02
C GLN A 40 2.11 4.99 35.95
N LYS A 41 1.96 3.76 35.43
CA LYS A 41 2.18 2.53 36.23
C LYS A 41 3.62 2.33 36.68
N ARG A 42 4.60 2.77 35.89
CA ARG A 42 6.03 2.50 36.12
C ARG A 42 6.78 3.64 36.79
N CYS A 43 6.35 4.87 36.57
CA CYS A 43 7.09 6.09 36.94
C CYS A 43 6.25 7.06 37.79
N GLY A 44 4.98 6.75 38.07
CA GLY A 44 4.12 7.59 38.90
C GLY A 44 4.50 7.56 40.39
N PRO A 45 4.45 8.70 41.11
CA PRO A 45 4.65 8.73 42.56
C PRO A 45 3.49 8.02 43.26
N GLY A 46 3.76 6.81 43.77
CA GLY A 46 2.77 5.95 44.42
C GLY A 46 2.11 4.98 43.43
N GLY A 47 2.61 3.74 43.40
CA GLY A 47 2.13 2.64 42.55
C GLY A 47 0.70 2.13 42.84
N THR A 48 -0.18 2.98 43.33
CA THR A 48 -1.61 2.70 43.52
C THR A 48 -2.36 3.17 42.29
N PHE A 49 -2.47 2.27 41.31
CA PHE A 49 -3.43 2.43 40.23
C PHE A 49 -4.82 2.21 40.86
N THR A 50 -5.57 3.29 41.14
CA THR A 50 -7.02 3.17 41.30
C THR A 50 -7.54 2.84 39.91
N GLY A 51 -7.58 1.55 39.57
CA GLY A 51 -8.28 1.11 38.37
C GLY A 51 -9.68 1.71 38.38
N PRO A 52 -10.27 2.04 37.23
CA PRO A 52 -11.67 2.42 37.20
C PRO A 52 -12.50 1.21 37.62
N GLU A 53 -12.74 1.06 38.91
CA GLU A 53 -13.76 0.17 39.45
C GLU A 53 -15.08 0.65 38.86
N ASN A 54 -15.66 -0.16 37.98
CA ASN A 54 -16.94 0.06 37.32
C ASN A 54 -17.04 1.21 36.30
N ARG A 55 -16.12 1.32 35.33
CA ARG A 55 -16.42 2.05 34.09
C ARG A 55 -16.87 1.11 32.97
N SER A 56 -18.19 0.93 32.90
CA SER A 56 -18.88 0.52 31.68
C SER A 56 -18.43 1.40 30.52
N GLU A 57 -17.87 0.79 29.47
CA GLU A 57 -17.68 1.29 28.08
C GLU A 57 -17.27 2.76 27.83
N SER A 58 -16.76 3.51 28.82
CA SER A 58 -16.51 4.94 28.64
C SER A 58 -15.23 5.20 27.83
N ARG A 59 -15.28 6.15 26.89
CA ARG A 59 -14.12 6.68 26.16
C ARG A 59 -13.03 7.12 27.17
N ALA A 60 -11.78 6.75 26.93
CA ALA A 60 -10.65 7.15 27.79
C ALA A 60 -10.44 8.68 27.71
N PRO A 61 -10.07 9.35 28.82
CA PRO A 61 -9.85 10.79 28.81
C PRO A 61 -8.62 11.15 27.97
N SER A 62 -8.67 12.28 27.28
CA SER A 62 -7.48 12.91 26.71
C SER A 62 -6.65 13.58 27.81
N PHE A 63 -5.39 13.88 27.50
CA PHE A 63 -4.44 14.51 28.42
C PHE A 63 -3.48 15.42 27.66
N HIS A 64 -2.73 16.23 28.40
CA HIS A 64 -1.70 17.12 27.83
C HIS A 64 -0.49 16.32 27.37
N LEU A 65 -0.13 16.46 26.10
CA LEU A 65 0.98 15.74 25.50
C LEU A 65 2.31 16.39 25.88
N SER A 66 3.27 15.59 26.32
CA SER A 66 4.63 16.08 26.52
C SER A 66 5.33 16.32 25.17
N PRO A 67 6.34 17.20 25.11
CA PRO A 67 7.12 17.41 23.88
C PRO A 67 7.72 16.11 23.30
N ILE A 68 8.05 15.15 24.17
CA ILE A 68 8.59 13.84 23.77
C ILE A 68 7.51 13.00 23.09
N MET A 69 6.27 13.02 23.57
CA MET A 69 5.15 12.32 22.93
C MET A 69 4.84 12.90 21.56
N VAL A 70 4.79 14.24 21.44
CA VAL A 70 4.57 14.93 20.16
C VAL A 70 5.70 14.59 19.16
N LYS A 71 6.96 14.67 19.60
CA LYS A 71 8.11 14.30 18.78
C LYS A 71 8.09 12.82 18.37
N GLY A 72 7.69 11.93 19.29
CA GLY A 72 7.55 10.50 19.02
C GLY A 72 6.54 10.23 17.90
N LEU A 73 5.36 10.87 17.96
CA LEU A 73 4.35 10.77 16.90
C LEU A 73 4.85 11.30 15.56
N ALA A 74 5.51 12.46 15.55
CA ALA A 74 6.02 13.09 14.34
C ALA A 74 7.13 12.28 13.67
N ASN A 75 7.98 11.62 14.46
CA ASN A 75 9.13 10.84 13.97
C ASN A 75 8.83 9.35 13.81
N THR A 76 7.56 8.93 13.98
CA THR A 76 7.20 7.51 13.84
C THR A 76 7.31 7.10 12.38
N GLU A 77 8.18 6.12 12.10
CA GLU A 77 8.30 5.46 10.81
C GLU A 77 7.88 4.00 10.93
N TRP A 78 7.23 3.48 9.90
CA TRP A 78 6.83 2.08 9.84
C TRP A 78 6.90 1.60 8.38
N PRO A 79 7.99 0.91 8.00
CA PRO A 79 8.17 0.44 6.63
C PRO A 79 6.97 -0.41 6.17
N GLY A 80 6.48 -0.11 4.97
CA GLY A 80 5.33 -0.78 4.35
C GLY A 80 3.96 -0.40 4.93
N ARG A 81 3.86 0.68 5.72
CA ARG A 81 2.59 1.26 6.19
C ARG A 81 2.42 2.67 5.69
N THR A 82 1.50 2.86 4.73
CA THR A 82 1.23 4.16 4.12
C THR A 82 2.52 4.91 3.74
N GLN A 83 3.52 4.17 3.23
CA GLN A 83 4.86 4.68 2.96
C GLN A 83 4.96 5.12 1.50
N THR A 84 5.52 6.31 1.27
CA THR A 84 5.78 6.82 -0.07
C THR A 84 7.28 6.94 -0.30
N LEU A 85 7.79 6.34 -1.38
CA LEU A 85 9.20 6.43 -1.79
C LEU A 85 9.26 7.01 -3.21
N LYS A 86 10.14 7.98 -3.45
CA LYS A 86 10.34 8.58 -4.79
C LYS A 86 11.75 8.32 -5.29
N HIS A 87 11.87 7.57 -6.38
CA HIS A 87 13.13 7.28 -7.06
C HIS A 87 13.08 7.81 -8.50
N GLY A 88 13.74 8.94 -8.75
CA GLY A 88 13.69 9.60 -10.05
C GLY A 88 12.25 9.93 -10.46
N ALA A 89 11.80 9.34 -11.57
CA ALA A 89 10.45 9.54 -12.09
C ALA A 89 9.43 8.50 -11.60
N VAL A 90 9.82 7.60 -10.70
CA VAL A 90 8.95 6.57 -10.13
C VAL A 90 8.62 6.94 -8.69
N THR A 91 7.33 6.94 -8.35
CA THR A 91 6.84 7.07 -6.98
C THR A 91 6.13 5.78 -6.56
N TYR A 92 6.61 5.15 -5.51
CA TYR A 92 6.03 3.96 -4.90
C TYR A 92 5.15 4.34 -3.73
N PHE A 93 3.99 3.71 -3.66
CA PHE A 93 3.03 3.79 -2.56
C PHE A 93 2.93 2.39 -1.97
N LEU A 94 3.47 2.20 -0.77
CA LEU A 94 3.65 0.89 -0.16
C LEU A 94 2.72 0.77 1.05
N ASP A 95 1.78 -0.19 1.00
CA ASP A 95 0.93 -0.49 2.14
C ASP A 95 0.53 -1.96 2.18
N GLY A 96 0.93 -2.65 3.25
CA GLY A 96 0.64 -4.08 3.45
C GLY A 96 -0.79 -4.40 3.92
N ALA A 97 -1.80 -3.61 3.50
CA ALA A 97 -3.21 -3.91 3.69
C ALA A 97 -3.57 -5.27 3.10
N HIS A 98 -4.41 -6.00 3.82
CA HIS A 98 -4.81 -7.37 3.45
C HIS A 98 -6.12 -7.83 4.08
N THR A 99 -6.92 -6.88 4.54
CA THR A 99 -8.30 -7.07 5.03
C THR A 99 -9.17 -6.01 4.37
N MET A 100 -10.48 -6.25 4.23
CA MET A 100 -11.37 -5.28 3.57
C MET A 100 -11.26 -3.87 4.15
N ARG A 101 -11.26 -3.74 5.49
CA ARG A 101 -11.13 -2.45 6.17
C ARG A 101 -9.77 -1.78 5.93
N SER A 102 -8.67 -2.54 5.96
CA SER A 102 -7.34 -1.97 5.70
C SER A 102 -7.17 -1.59 4.22
N MET A 103 -7.74 -2.37 3.30
CA MET A 103 -7.74 -2.06 1.87
C MET A 103 -8.51 -0.78 1.55
N GLN A 104 -9.66 -0.54 2.19
CA GLN A 104 -10.39 0.73 2.06
C GLN A 104 -9.53 1.92 2.52
N ALA A 105 -8.89 1.79 3.69
CA ALA A 105 -8.01 2.83 4.22
C ALA A 105 -6.79 3.07 3.32
N CYS A 106 -6.24 2.01 2.72
CA CYS A 106 -5.16 2.06 1.74
C CYS A 106 -5.60 2.81 0.46
N VAL A 107 -6.78 2.48 -0.08
CA VAL A 107 -7.35 3.14 -1.27
C VAL A 107 -7.55 4.64 -1.04
N GLU A 108 -8.13 5.02 0.10
CA GLU A 108 -8.30 6.43 0.47
C GLU A 108 -6.96 7.17 0.52
N TRP A 109 -5.97 6.60 1.23
CA TRP A 109 -4.64 7.17 1.34
C TRP A 109 -3.93 7.29 -0.01
N PHE A 110 -3.98 6.25 -0.84
CA PHE A 110 -3.34 6.23 -2.15
C PHE A 110 -3.95 7.30 -3.06
N ARG A 111 -5.28 7.37 -3.17
CA ARG A 111 -5.96 8.36 -4.02
C ARG A 111 -5.60 9.78 -3.65
N GLU A 112 -5.59 10.09 -2.35
CA GLU A 112 -5.23 11.43 -1.86
C GLU A 112 -3.77 11.76 -2.17
N THR A 113 -2.86 10.81 -1.88
CA THR A 113 -1.42 11.05 -2.00
C THR A 113 -0.98 11.08 -3.46
N ALA A 114 -1.45 10.15 -4.31
CA ALA A 114 -1.17 10.15 -5.74
C ALA A 114 -1.67 11.43 -6.43
N ALA A 115 -2.88 11.89 -6.08
CA ALA A 115 -3.42 13.15 -6.62
C ALA A 115 -2.60 14.38 -6.19
N ARG A 116 -2.01 14.38 -4.98
CA ARG A 116 -1.08 15.44 -4.57
C ARG A 116 0.20 15.43 -5.42
N HIS A 117 0.76 14.25 -5.67
CA HIS A 117 1.96 14.11 -6.51
C HIS A 117 1.69 14.57 -7.95
N GLU A 118 0.58 14.14 -8.55
CA GLU A 118 0.15 14.54 -9.90
C GLU A 118 -0.08 16.05 -10.04
N ARG A 119 -0.56 16.73 -8.99
CA ARG A 119 -0.69 18.20 -9.02
C ARG A 119 0.66 18.92 -9.01
N SER A 120 1.70 18.27 -8.51
CA SER A 120 3.07 18.82 -8.45
C SER A 120 3.96 18.37 -9.61
N SER A 121 3.48 17.44 -10.45
CA SER A 121 4.27 16.86 -11.54
C SER A 121 4.26 17.76 -12.78
N SER A 122 5.28 17.59 -13.63
CA SER A 122 5.41 18.33 -14.90
C SER A 122 4.67 17.69 -16.08
N GLY A 123 3.86 16.65 -15.84
CA GLY A 123 3.18 15.91 -16.89
C GLY A 123 2.35 14.72 -16.38
N PRO A 124 1.73 13.95 -17.29
CA PRO A 124 0.84 12.86 -16.92
C PRO A 124 1.58 11.74 -16.19
N ALA A 125 0.93 11.16 -15.17
CA ALA A 125 1.43 10.00 -14.45
C ALA A 125 0.73 8.72 -14.94
N ALA A 126 1.51 7.67 -15.17
CA ALA A 126 0.96 6.32 -15.36
C ALA A 126 0.82 5.62 -14.00
N ARG A 127 -0.36 5.08 -13.70
CA ARG A 127 -0.66 4.38 -12.44
C ARG A 127 -0.58 2.88 -12.64
N VAL A 128 0.18 2.21 -11.78
CA VAL A 128 0.35 0.75 -11.80
C VAL A 128 -0.01 0.18 -10.44
N LEU A 129 -0.83 -0.87 -10.44
CA LEU A 129 -1.06 -1.71 -9.27
C LEU A 129 -0.08 -2.88 -9.32
N LEU A 130 0.65 -3.13 -8.24
CA LEU A 130 1.38 -4.38 -7.98
C LEU A 130 0.71 -5.08 -6.80
N PHE A 131 0.06 -6.21 -7.07
CA PHE A 131 -0.79 -6.88 -6.09
C PHE A 131 -0.49 -8.37 -5.95
N ASN A 132 -0.57 -8.83 -4.71
CA ASN A 132 -0.70 -10.25 -4.40
C ASN A 132 -1.41 -10.41 -3.05
N ALA A 133 -2.09 -11.54 -2.87
CA ALA A 133 -2.70 -11.93 -1.60
C ALA A 133 -2.32 -13.36 -1.26
N THR A 134 -2.08 -13.64 0.02
CA THR A 134 -1.76 -14.97 0.55
C THR A 134 -2.87 -15.54 1.41
N GLY A 135 -2.91 -16.87 1.53
CA GLY A 135 -3.91 -17.61 2.33
C GLY A 135 -5.31 -17.61 1.73
N GLU A 136 -6.30 -17.95 2.55
CA GLU A 136 -7.73 -18.09 2.19
C GLU A 136 -8.48 -16.75 2.19
N ARG A 137 -7.82 -15.67 1.78
CA ARG A 137 -8.40 -14.32 1.76
C ARG A 137 -9.18 -14.11 0.48
N ASP A 138 -10.28 -13.35 0.58
CA ASP A 138 -11.07 -12.95 -0.59
C ASP A 138 -10.34 -11.86 -1.40
N SER A 139 -9.42 -12.30 -2.27
CA SER A 139 -8.62 -11.41 -3.11
C SER A 139 -9.47 -10.68 -4.14
N ALA A 140 -10.54 -11.31 -4.65
CA ALA A 140 -11.47 -10.69 -5.58
C ALA A 140 -12.17 -9.47 -4.93
N ALA A 141 -12.71 -9.64 -3.72
CA ALA A 141 -13.32 -8.51 -2.99
C ALA A 141 -12.33 -7.38 -2.71
N MET A 142 -11.08 -7.71 -2.35
CA MET A 142 -10.03 -6.70 -2.15
C MET A 142 -9.65 -5.98 -3.46
N LEU A 143 -9.53 -6.70 -4.57
CA LEU A 143 -9.28 -6.14 -5.89
C LEU A 143 -10.40 -5.22 -6.35
N LYS A 144 -11.66 -5.57 -6.05
CA LYS A 144 -12.80 -4.71 -6.35
C LYS A 144 -12.71 -3.34 -5.66
N LEU A 145 -12.19 -3.28 -4.43
CA LEU A 145 -12.00 -2.00 -3.72
C LEU A 145 -10.98 -1.08 -4.40
N LEU A 146 -10.05 -1.63 -5.19
CA LEU A 146 -8.98 -0.91 -5.86
C LEU A 146 -9.40 -0.32 -7.21
N GLN A 147 -10.55 -0.71 -7.78
CA GLN A 147 -11.02 -0.18 -9.08
C GLN A 147 -11.10 1.35 -9.16
N PRO A 148 -11.59 2.08 -8.13
CA PRO A 148 -11.68 3.52 -8.21
C PRO A 148 -10.32 4.21 -8.45
N CYS A 149 -9.20 3.56 -8.09
CA CYS A 149 -7.85 4.12 -8.22
C CYS A 149 -7.39 4.36 -9.67
N GLN A 150 -8.13 3.86 -10.69
CA GLN A 150 -7.87 4.11 -12.11
C GLN A 150 -6.43 3.77 -12.51
N PHE A 151 -6.05 2.51 -12.33
CA PHE A 151 -4.76 2.02 -12.78
C PHE A 151 -4.73 1.85 -14.30
N ASP A 152 -3.62 2.18 -14.93
CA ASP A 152 -3.34 1.87 -16.34
C ASP A 152 -2.90 0.43 -16.50
N PHE A 153 -2.19 -0.10 -15.50
CA PHE A 153 -1.76 -1.49 -15.45
C PHE A 153 -2.06 -2.14 -14.11
N ALA A 154 -2.50 -3.39 -14.14
CA ALA A 154 -2.55 -4.26 -12.96
C ALA A 154 -1.59 -5.43 -13.13
N VAL A 155 -0.59 -5.45 -12.26
CA VAL A 155 0.53 -6.39 -12.27
C VAL A 155 0.41 -7.32 -11.07
N PHE A 156 0.52 -8.61 -11.33
CA PHE A 156 0.45 -9.66 -10.31
C PHE A 156 1.75 -10.46 -10.30
N CYS A 157 2.28 -10.74 -9.12
CA CYS A 157 3.45 -11.59 -8.97
C CYS A 157 3.42 -12.32 -7.62
N PRO A 158 4.05 -13.49 -7.50
CA PRO A 158 4.14 -14.18 -6.23
C PRO A 158 5.05 -13.41 -5.28
N ASN A 159 5.01 -13.74 -3.98
CA ASN A 159 5.88 -13.14 -2.97
C ASN A 159 7.31 -13.72 -3.03
N ILE A 160 7.84 -13.86 -4.24
CA ILE A 160 9.18 -14.35 -4.56
C ILE A 160 9.99 -13.12 -4.97
N THR A 161 11.05 -12.82 -4.23
CA THR A 161 11.86 -11.61 -4.43
C THR A 161 12.55 -11.60 -5.78
N GLU A 162 13.18 -12.72 -6.15
CA GLU A 162 13.92 -12.91 -7.40
C GLU A 162 13.61 -14.28 -7.99
N ALA A 163 13.64 -14.41 -9.33
CA ALA A 163 13.38 -15.68 -9.99
C ALA A 163 14.48 -16.67 -9.62
N ILE A 164 14.16 -17.58 -8.70
CA ILE A 164 15.14 -18.48 -8.11
C ILE A 164 15.50 -19.61 -9.09
N ALA A 165 16.77 -19.72 -9.45
CA ALA A 165 17.40 -21.01 -9.71
C ALA A 165 17.91 -21.58 -8.36
N SER A 166 17.00 -22.15 -7.56
CA SER A 166 17.19 -22.67 -6.18
C SER A 166 17.67 -21.71 -5.05
N CYS A 167 17.14 -21.95 -3.85
CA CYS A 167 17.45 -21.39 -2.50
C CYS A 167 17.12 -19.92 -2.13
N ASN A 168 16.15 -19.77 -1.21
CA ASN A 168 16.33 -19.16 0.12
C ASN A 168 15.21 -19.70 1.04
N ALA A 169 15.59 -20.49 2.05
CA ALA A 169 14.69 -21.30 2.87
C ALA A 169 13.84 -20.47 3.86
N ASP A 170 14.19 -19.21 4.10
CA ASP A 170 13.76 -18.53 5.33
C ASP A 170 12.49 -17.68 5.13
N GLN A 171 12.09 -17.44 3.88
CA GLN A 171 10.87 -16.70 3.52
C GLN A 171 9.85 -17.57 2.74
N GLN A 172 10.14 -18.86 2.58
CA GLN A 172 9.27 -19.76 1.83
C GLN A 172 8.23 -20.40 2.75
N ASN A 173 6.96 -20.21 2.40
CA ASN A 173 5.88 -21.02 2.96
C ASN A 173 6.01 -22.42 2.33
N PHE A 174 6.70 -23.34 3.01
CA PHE A 174 7.05 -24.70 2.51
C PHE A 174 5.84 -25.58 2.14
N ASN A 175 4.60 -25.14 2.42
CA ASN A 175 3.38 -25.89 2.10
C ASN A 175 2.82 -25.60 0.69
N VAL A 176 3.44 -24.72 -0.11
CA VAL A 176 2.88 -24.27 -1.39
C VAL A 176 3.95 -24.29 -2.50
N SER A 177 3.70 -25.02 -3.58
CA SER A 177 4.59 -25.08 -4.75
C SER A 177 4.64 -23.73 -5.50
N VAL A 178 5.72 -23.47 -6.24
CA VAL A 178 5.83 -22.28 -7.12
C VAL A 178 4.66 -22.21 -8.10
N GLU A 179 4.23 -23.35 -8.63
CA GLU A 179 3.05 -23.47 -9.50
C GLU A 179 1.79 -22.94 -8.81
N ASN A 180 1.52 -23.35 -7.57
CA ASN A 180 0.37 -22.85 -6.82
C ASN A 180 0.45 -21.33 -6.58
N MET A 181 1.66 -20.80 -6.33
CA MET A 181 1.84 -19.34 -6.18
C MET A 181 1.53 -18.58 -7.47
N LEU A 182 1.94 -19.11 -8.63
CA LEU A 182 1.64 -18.53 -9.94
C LEU A 182 0.16 -18.65 -10.29
N THR A 183 -0.47 -19.78 -10.00
CA THR A 183 -1.92 -19.99 -10.18
C THR A 183 -2.72 -18.93 -9.43
N ARG A 184 -2.34 -18.61 -8.18
CA ARG A 184 -2.97 -17.52 -7.42
C ARG A 184 -2.82 -16.17 -8.09
N CYS A 185 -1.68 -15.88 -8.72
CA CYS A 185 -1.48 -14.63 -9.44
C CYS A 185 -2.38 -14.57 -10.70
N LEU A 186 -2.55 -15.70 -11.39
CA LEU A 186 -3.48 -15.83 -12.51
C LEU A 186 -4.95 -15.74 -12.09
N ASP A 187 -5.31 -16.22 -10.89
CA ASP A 187 -6.66 -16.06 -10.33
C ASP A 187 -6.95 -14.60 -9.96
N ASN A 188 -5.97 -13.90 -9.38
CA ASN A 188 -6.07 -12.47 -9.11
C ASN A 188 -6.24 -11.67 -10.42
N GLU A 189 -5.45 -12.00 -11.44
CA GLU A 189 -5.57 -11.39 -12.77
C GLU A 189 -6.95 -11.59 -13.38
N ARG A 190 -7.47 -12.82 -13.36
CA ARG A 190 -8.83 -13.14 -13.83
C ARG A 190 -9.90 -12.37 -13.06
N SER A 191 -9.76 -12.29 -11.73
CA SER A 191 -10.69 -11.54 -10.87
C SER A 191 -10.69 -10.04 -11.23
N TRP A 192 -9.51 -9.45 -11.43
CA TRP A 192 -9.39 -8.06 -11.86
C TRP A 192 -10.06 -7.79 -13.21
N ARG A 193 -9.84 -8.66 -14.20
CA ARG A 193 -10.51 -8.55 -15.53
C ARG A 193 -12.03 -8.63 -15.40
N LEU A 194 -12.55 -9.56 -14.61
CA LEU A 194 -13.99 -9.71 -14.40
C LEU A 194 -14.61 -8.45 -13.77
N HIS A 195 -13.91 -7.79 -12.87
CA HIS A 195 -14.40 -6.55 -12.27
C HIS A 195 -14.42 -5.39 -13.26
N ASN A 196 -13.45 -5.31 -14.17
CA ASN A 196 -13.37 -4.23 -15.16
C ASN A 196 -14.28 -4.44 -16.37
N ASN A 197 -14.58 -5.69 -16.76
CA ASN A 197 -15.52 -5.96 -17.87
C ASN A 197 -16.99 -5.74 -17.48
N ARG A 198 -17.31 -5.77 -16.18
CA ARG A 198 -18.69 -5.64 -15.67
C ARG A 198 -19.27 -4.22 -15.80
N GLY A 199 -18.45 -3.23 -16.16
CA GLY A 199 -18.89 -1.87 -16.52
C GLY A 199 -19.58 -1.81 -17.88
N GLU A 200 -19.21 -2.70 -18.82
CA GLU A 200 -19.80 -2.72 -20.17
C GLU A 200 -21.20 -3.37 -20.18
N ASP A 201 -21.42 -4.45 -19.43
CA ASP A 201 -22.71 -5.17 -19.41
C ASP A 201 -23.85 -4.40 -18.71
N ASN A 202 -23.53 -3.48 -17.81
CA ASN A 202 -24.54 -2.66 -17.12
C ASN A 202 -24.90 -1.36 -17.87
N ALA A 203 -24.13 -0.98 -18.90
CA ALA A 203 -24.45 0.16 -19.76
C ALA A 203 -25.56 -0.16 -20.79
N THR A 204 -25.88 -1.44 -20.98
CA THR A 204 -26.87 -1.92 -21.97
C THR A 204 -28.29 -2.09 -21.42
N SER A 205 -28.56 -1.72 -20.17
CA SER A 205 -29.95 -1.61 -19.69
C SER A 205 -30.14 -0.39 -18.80
N LEU A 206 -30.56 0.73 -19.40
CA LEU A 206 -31.55 1.70 -18.90
C LEU A 206 -31.44 2.99 -19.73
N PHE A 207 -32.09 3.00 -20.89
CA PHE A 207 -32.39 4.23 -21.61
C PHE A 207 -33.47 5.02 -20.85
N ILE A 208 -33.08 5.81 -19.85
CA ILE A 208 -33.85 6.97 -19.40
C ILE A 208 -32.87 8.12 -19.25
N GLY A 209 -33.05 9.16 -20.07
CA GLY A 209 -32.12 10.27 -20.18
C GLY A 209 -32.12 11.17 -18.95
N ASP A 210 -30.94 11.54 -18.48
CA ASP A 210 -30.45 12.91 -18.56
C ASP A 210 -28.92 12.91 -18.33
N ARG A 211 -28.28 13.94 -18.85
CA ARG A 211 -26.83 14.11 -19.04
C ARG A 211 -25.93 13.78 -17.84
N LEU A 212 -25.14 12.71 -17.96
CA LEU A 212 -23.82 12.61 -17.33
C LEU A 212 -22.82 12.15 -18.40
N SER A 213 -21.80 12.98 -18.65
CA SER A 213 -20.72 12.67 -19.58
C SER A 213 -19.98 11.42 -19.08
N LEU A 214 -20.24 10.27 -19.69
CA LEU A 214 -19.48 9.04 -19.48
C LEU A 214 -18.04 9.26 -19.95
N VAL A 215 -17.13 9.48 -19.01
CA VAL A 215 -15.69 9.32 -19.27
C VAL A 215 -15.49 7.84 -19.64
N PRO A 216 -14.82 7.51 -20.75
CA PRO A 216 -14.54 6.12 -21.09
C PRO A 216 -13.85 5.44 -19.90
N GLU A 217 -14.43 4.36 -19.38
CA GLU A 217 -13.76 3.57 -18.35
C GLU A 217 -12.50 2.95 -19.00
N LYS A 218 -11.33 3.52 -18.68
CA LYS A 218 -10.05 3.03 -19.19
C LYS A 218 -9.80 1.64 -18.62
N MET A 219 -9.83 0.62 -19.47
CA MET A 219 -9.48 -0.75 -19.06
C MET A 219 -7.98 -0.83 -18.76
N ALA A 220 -7.65 -1.24 -17.53
CA ALA A 220 -6.27 -1.49 -17.13
C ALA A 220 -5.73 -2.75 -17.82
N ASP A 221 -4.57 -2.66 -18.47
CA ASP A 221 -3.86 -3.81 -19.01
C ASP A 221 -3.35 -4.70 -17.86
N THR A 222 -3.45 -6.03 -18.02
CA THR A 222 -3.05 -6.98 -16.96
C THR A 222 -1.83 -7.79 -17.34
N LEU A 223 -0.95 -8.03 -16.35
CA LEU A 223 0.28 -8.82 -16.52
C LEU A 223 0.56 -9.67 -15.28
N VAL A 224 1.15 -10.84 -15.51
CA VAL A 224 1.62 -11.73 -14.44
C VAL A 224 3.11 -11.98 -14.61
N PHE A 225 3.88 -11.78 -13.55
CA PHE A 225 5.33 -11.95 -13.51
C PHE A 225 5.74 -13.06 -12.53
N PRO A 226 6.87 -13.75 -12.79
CA PRO A 226 7.33 -14.85 -11.95
C PRO A 226 7.90 -14.42 -10.60
N CYS A 227 8.32 -13.16 -10.45
CA CYS A 227 8.88 -12.63 -9.21
C CYS A 227 8.75 -11.09 -9.13
N ILE A 228 8.97 -10.57 -7.92
CA ILE A 228 8.91 -9.14 -7.61
C ILE A 228 9.92 -8.35 -8.47
N LEU A 229 11.18 -8.79 -8.56
CA LEU A 229 12.19 -8.07 -9.33
C LEU A 229 11.79 -7.92 -10.80
N SER A 230 11.30 -8.99 -11.44
CA SER A 230 10.86 -8.91 -12.85
C SER A 230 9.68 -7.96 -13.05
N ALA A 231 8.74 -7.93 -12.10
CA ALA A 231 7.63 -6.99 -12.13
C ALA A 231 8.13 -5.55 -11.98
N LEU A 232 8.99 -5.28 -11.00
CA LEU A 232 9.54 -3.94 -10.78
C LEU A 232 10.38 -3.44 -11.96
N GLN A 233 11.24 -4.28 -12.54
CA GLN A 233 12.02 -3.92 -13.73
C GLN A 233 11.12 -3.56 -14.91
N TRP A 234 10.05 -4.32 -15.15
CA TRP A 234 9.09 -3.99 -16.19
C TRP A 234 8.24 -2.76 -15.84
N VAL A 235 7.82 -2.57 -14.60
CA VAL A 235 7.01 -1.40 -14.24
C VAL A 235 7.81 -0.10 -14.35
N THR A 236 9.08 -0.13 -13.99
CA THR A 236 9.92 1.09 -13.94
C THR A 236 10.52 1.46 -15.28
N GLN A 237 10.61 0.53 -16.23
CA GLN A 237 11.21 0.78 -17.56
C GLN A 237 12.60 1.42 -17.48
N GLY A 238 13.40 1.05 -16.48
CA GLY A 238 14.74 1.58 -16.25
C GLY A 238 14.80 3.01 -15.69
N ARG A 239 13.68 3.54 -15.20
CA ARG A 239 13.58 4.91 -14.64
C ARG A 239 13.80 4.98 -13.13
N ASP A 240 13.98 3.84 -12.48
CA ASP A 240 14.40 3.74 -11.10
C ASP A 240 15.92 3.44 -11.02
N PRO A 241 16.75 4.40 -10.56
CA PRO A 241 18.20 4.21 -10.47
C PRO A 241 18.63 3.06 -9.54
N VAL A 242 17.81 2.73 -8.52
CA VAL A 242 18.10 1.63 -7.59
C VAL A 242 18.01 0.29 -8.31
N LEU A 243 17.06 0.16 -9.23
CA LEU A 243 16.84 -1.09 -9.99
C LEU A 243 17.74 -1.23 -11.22
N THR A 244 18.29 -0.13 -11.75
CA THR A 244 19.22 -0.15 -12.89
C THR A 244 20.71 -0.22 -12.51
N GLY A 245 21.02 -0.41 -11.23
CA GLY A 245 22.40 -0.51 -10.76
C GLY A 245 23.17 -1.69 -11.40
N PRO A 246 24.52 -1.62 -11.47
CA PRO A 246 25.36 -2.64 -12.12
C PRO A 246 25.27 -4.04 -11.47
N GLN A 247 24.70 -4.15 -10.27
CA GLN A 247 24.49 -5.42 -9.59
C GLN A 247 23.18 -6.13 -10.01
N ASN A 248 22.26 -5.44 -10.70
CA ASN A 248 20.97 -5.99 -11.04
C ASN A 248 20.98 -6.58 -12.46
N THR A 249 20.71 -7.89 -12.55
CA THR A 249 20.54 -8.55 -13.86
C THR A 249 19.19 -8.16 -14.43
N VAL A 250 19.17 -7.56 -15.63
CA VAL A 250 17.92 -7.31 -16.36
C VAL A 250 17.33 -8.65 -16.79
N LEU A 251 16.15 -8.99 -16.27
CA LEU A 251 15.50 -10.25 -16.60
C LEU A 251 14.88 -10.17 -18.00
N PRO A 252 15.07 -11.19 -18.86
CA PRO A 252 14.55 -11.17 -20.22
C PRO A 252 13.02 -11.23 -20.21
N VAL A 253 12.39 -10.24 -20.83
CA VAL A 253 10.93 -10.18 -21.04
C VAL A 253 10.64 -10.36 -22.53
N LYS A 254 9.58 -11.10 -22.86
CA LYS A 254 9.18 -11.33 -24.26
C LYS A 254 8.93 -9.99 -24.97
N PRO A 255 9.34 -9.82 -26.24
CA PRO A 255 9.15 -8.56 -26.98
C PRO A 255 7.70 -8.06 -27.01
N SER A 256 6.73 -8.98 -27.07
CA SER A 256 5.30 -8.67 -27.01
C SER A 256 4.85 -8.05 -25.68
N ILE A 257 5.51 -8.39 -24.58
CA ILE A 257 5.23 -7.84 -23.24
C ILE A 257 5.99 -6.52 -23.05
N THR A 258 7.19 -6.40 -23.61
CA THR A 258 7.92 -5.12 -23.62
C THR A 258 7.16 -4.04 -24.40
N ALA A 259 6.56 -4.40 -25.55
CA ALA A 259 5.75 -3.46 -26.34
C ALA A 259 4.55 -2.88 -25.58
N LYS A 260 3.97 -3.63 -24.62
CA LYS A 260 2.87 -3.14 -23.77
C LYS A 260 3.27 -2.01 -22.84
N ALA A 261 4.57 -1.81 -22.59
CA ALA A 261 5.04 -0.77 -21.67
C ALA A 261 5.10 0.63 -22.30
N ALA A 262 4.72 0.82 -23.57
CA ALA A 262 4.74 2.12 -24.23
C ALA A 262 4.11 3.26 -23.40
N PRO A 263 2.93 3.08 -22.75
CA PRO A 263 2.36 4.14 -21.91
C PRO A 263 3.21 4.48 -20.67
N LEU A 264 3.99 3.54 -20.14
CA LEU A 264 4.92 3.77 -19.02
C LEU A 264 6.14 4.58 -19.45
N CYS A 265 6.61 4.36 -20.68
CA CYS A 265 7.73 5.10 -21.27
C CYS A 265 7.33 6.53 -21.66
N GLU A 266 6.10 6.72 -22.12
CA GLU A 266 5.56 8.03 -22.54
C GLU A 266 5.15 8.93 -21.37
N ALA A 267 4.79 8.34 -20.22
CA ALA A 267 4.37 9.09 -19.05
C ALA A 267 5.52 9.92 -18.43
N ALA A 268 5.20 11.09 -17.89
CA ALA A 268 6.18 11.93 -17.19
C ALA A 268 6.60 11.31 -15.85
N GLU A 269 5.67 10.66 -15.14
CA GLU A 269 5.93 9.95 -13.88
C GLU A 269 5.22 8.59 -13.87
N ILE A 270 5.71 7.67 -13.04
CA ILE A 270 5.11 6.35 -12.81
C ILE A 270 4.73 6.24 -11.33
N HIS A 271 3.46 5.98 -11.05
CA HIS A 271 2.92 5.81 -9.71
C HIS A 271 2.60 4.33 -9.47
N VAL A 272 3.32 3.69 -8.55
CA VAL A 272 3.19 2.25 -8.29
C VAL A 272 2.59 2.01 -6.91
N LEU A 273 1.34 1.53 -6.83
CA LEU A 273 0.76 1.04 -5.57
C LEU A 273 1.14 -0.41 -5.37
N VAL A 274 1.79 -0.74 -4.25
CA VAL A 274 2.11 -2.11 -3.83
C VAL A 274 1.29 -2.46 -2.60
N THR A 275 0.41 -3.45 -2.71
CA THR A 275 -0.52 -3.80 -1.63
C THR A 275 -1.04 -5.25 -1.71
N GLY A 276 -1.90 -5.65 -0.76
CA GLY A 276 -2.52 -6.99 -0.68
C GLY A 276 -1.78 -7.99 0.19
N SER A 277 -0.48 -7.78 0.42
CA SER A 277 0.34 -8.67 1.26
C SER A 277 1.53 -7.95 1.89
N LEU A 278 1.75 -8.18 3.18
CA LEU A 278 2.95 -7.71 3.87
C LEU A 278 4.24 -8.32 3.31
N HIS A 279 4.17 -9.58 2.86
CA HIS A 279 5.33 -10.24 2.25
C HIS A 279 5.67 -9.67 0.88
N LEU A 280 4.66 -9.27 0.09
CA LEU A 280 4.88 -8.56 -1.17
C LEU A 280 5.57 -7.21 -0.91
N VAL A 281 5.01 -6.42 0.00
CA VAL A 281 5.56 -5.09 0.34
C VAL A 281 6.97 -5.21 0.91
N GLY A 282 7.23 -6.15 1.82
CA GLY A 282 8.57 -6.42 2.33
C GLY A 282 9.55 -6.88 1.24
N GLY A 283 9.09 -7.72 0.31
CA GLY A 283 9.90 -8.16 -0.82
C GLY A 283 10.22 -7.05 -1.81
N VAL A 284 9.31 -6.09 -2.01
CA VAL A 284 9.58 -4.87 -2.78
C VAL A 284 10.57 -3.97 -2.05
N LEU A 285 10.38 -3.73 -0.75
CA LEU A 285 11.30 -2.91 0.06
C LEU A 285 12.73 -3.43 0.03
N LYS A 286 12.94 -4.75 0.02
CA LYS A 286 14.26 -5.36 -0.14
C LYS A 286 15.01 -4.88 -1.41
N HIS A 287 14.27 -4.55 -2.47
CA HIS A 287 14.84 -4.06 -3.74
C HIS A 287 14.93 -2.54 -3.82
N LEU A 288 14.14 -1.81 -3.04
CA LEU A 288 14.05 -0.35 -3.12
C LEU A 288 14.87 0.37 -2.05
N ASP A 289 14.98 -0.23 -0.86
CA ASP A 289 15.63 0.40 0.29
C ASP A 289 16.84 -0.41 0.75
N LEU A 290 18.00 -0.07 0.17
CA LEU A 290 19.29 -0.72 0.46
C LEU A 290 19.82 -0.39 1.87
N GLU A 291 19.27 0.62 2.56
CA GLU A 291 19.65 0.91 3.95
C GLU A 291 19.00 -0.06 4.94
N SER A 292 17.84 -0.62 4.59
CA SER A 292 17.13 -1.67 5.37
C SER A 292 17.81 -3.06 5.34
N ALA A 293 18.85 -3.24 4.52
CA ALA A 293 19.57 -4.51 4.35
C ALA A 293 20.88 -4.61 5.16
N LYS A 294 21.17 -3.62 6.02
CA LYS A 294 22.33 -3.61 6.93
C LYS A 294 21.96 -3.98 8.36
#